data_AF-A0A929DD90-F1
#
_entry.id   AF-A0A929DD90-F1
#
_cell.length_a   1.000
_cell.length_b   1.000
_cell.length_c   1.000
_cell.angle_alpha   90.00
_cell.angle_beta   90.00
_cell.angle_gamma   90.00
#
_symmetry.space_group_name_H-M   'P 1'
#
loop_
_entity.id
_entity.type
_entity.pdbx_description
1 polymer ?
#
loop_
_entity_poly.entity_id
_entity_poly.type
_entity_poly.pdbx_seq_one_letter_code
_entity_poly.pdbx_strand_id
1 'polypeptide(L)'
;FGSCAHEGCIPGLGNLFDRKSIFERVFLEAPSVDNPDGVLPQTSYQMPEGEVTIPKFYNTVKTLGQVEDVDYFVPGCPPQAPQIWAVIEAILGGNLPPKGSVVGATDKTVCDECKHKREEKHVKKFYRPHEIIPDPETCLFDQGIICSGPATRGGCGALCPSVGMPCRGCYGPPPNVIDQGAALLSAVASVVDADTEEEAARIVGEIVDPVGTFYRFGLPASLLHRRKLEKVS
;
A
#
# COMPACT_ATOMS: atom_id res chain seq x y z
N PHE A 1 2.77 9.16 11.44
CA PHE A 1 1.29 9.26 11.47
C PHE A 1 0.73 9.05 10.07
N GLY A 2 -0.15 8.06 9.89
CA GLY A 2 -0.68 7.65 8.58
C GLY A 2 0.21 6.65 7.83
N SER A 3 -0.38 5.96 6.85
CA SER A 3 0.27 4.95 6.03
C SER A 3 1.49 5.50 5.26
N CYS A 4 1.50 6.76 4.84
CA CYS A 4 2.69 7.35 4.19
C CYS A 4 3.92 7.33 5.11
N ALA A 5 3.75 7.72 6.37
CA ALA A 5 4.86 7.72 7.32
C ALA A 5 5.22 6.30 7.80
N HIS A 6 4.23 5.44 7.97
CA HIS A 6 4.41 4.07 8.44
C HIS A 6 5.04 3.19 7.36
N GLU A 7 4.48 3.20 6.15
CA GLU A 7 4.74 2.19 5.11
C GLU A 7 5.21 2.78 3.77
N GLY A 8 5.16 4.10 3.62
CA GLY A 8 5.50 4.82 2.39
C GLY A 8 4.31 5.09 1.47
N CYS A 9 3.24 4.28 1.55
CA CYS A 9 1.95 4.47 0.87
C CYS A 9 2.09 4.55 -0.67
N ILE A 10 1.09 5.14 -1.33
CA ILE A 10 0.98 5.32 -2.78
C ILE A 10 2.22 6.01 -3.38
N PRO A 11 2.81 7.07 -2.78
CA PRO A 11 4.05 7.65 -3.30
C PRO A 11 5.19 6.63 -3.41
N GLY A 12 5.17 5.61 -2.55
CA GLY A 12 6.10 4.50 -2.55
C GLY A 12 6.15 3.69 -3.85
N LEU A 13 5.08 3.68 -4.66
CA LEU A 13 5.10 3.07 -5.99
C LEU A 13 6.09 3.74 -6.95
N GLY A 14 6.50 4.98 -6.65
CA GLY A 14 7.62 5.65 -7.33
C GLY A 14 8.94 4.87 -7.24
N ASN A 15 9.10 3.97 -6.26
CA ASN A 15 10.27 3.10 -6.12
C ASN A 15 10.41 2.05 -7.25
N LEU A 16 9.41 1.94 -8.12
CA LEU A 16 9.51 1.17 -9.37
C LEU A 16 10.36 1.87 -10.44
N PHE A 17 10.61 3.16 -10.27
CA PHE A 17 11.34 4.02 -11.20
C PHE A 17 12.51 4.71 -10.47
N ASP A 18 13.44 5.30 -11.22
CA ASP A 18 14.43 6.21 -10.67
C ASP A 18 13.96 7.67 -10.78
N ARG A 19 14.70 8.58 -10.14
CA ARG A 19 14.44 10.01 -10.23
C ARG A 19 14.45 10.50 -11.67
N LYS A 20 15.37 10.00 -12.50
CA LYS A 20 15.57 10.51 -13.87
C LYS A 20 14.31 10.22 -14.70
N SER A 21 13.85 8.97 -14.73
CA SER A 21 12.64 8.56 -15.45
C SER A 21 11.39 9.29 -14.93
N ILE A 22 11.28 9.50 -13.61
CA ILE A 22 10.17 10.29 -13.06
C ILE A 22 10.23 11.74 -13.57
N PHE A 23 11.41 12.36 -13.58
CA PHE A 23 11.57 13.75 -14.01
C PHE A 23 11.35 13.90 -15.52
N GLU A 24 11.86 12.98 -16.34
CA GLU A 24 11.62 12.95 -17.78
C GLU A 24 10.12 12.85 -18.06
N ARG A 25 9.44 11.90 -17.40
CA ARG A 25 7.99 11.73 -17.58
C ARG A 25 7.19 12.97 -17.20
N VAL A 26 7.52 13.61 -16.08
CA VAL A 26 6.74 14.72 -15.49
C VAL A 26 7.03 16.07 -16.15
N PHE A 27 8.30 16.36 -16.47
CA PHE A 27 8.74 17.69 -16.90
C PHE A 27 9.10 17.79 -18.38
N LEU A 28 9.11 16.68 -19.13
CA LEU A 28 9.45 16.67 -20.56
C LEU A 28 8.40 15.94 -21.41
N GLU A 29 8.00 14.73 -21.02
CA GLU A 29 7.22 13.84 -21.90
C GLU A 29 5.70 13.90 -21.71
N ALA A 30 5.21 14.50 -20.61
CA ALA A 30 3.77 14.60 -20.37
C ALA A 30 3.11 15.46 -21.46
N PRO A 31 2.00 15.01 -22.09
CA PRO A 31 1.45 15.69 -23.28
C PRO A 31 1.07 17.16 -23.09
N SER A 32 0.80 17.57 -21.85
CA SER A 32 0.42 18.94 -21.49
C SER A 32 1.61 19.82 -21.08
N VAL A 33 2.83 19.31 -21.13
CA VAL A 33 4.03 20.06 -20.73
C VAL A 33 4.43 21.00 -21.86
N ASP A 34 4.49 22.29 -21.53
CA ASP A 34 5.10 23.32 -22.35
C ASP A 34 6.48 23.66 -21.78
N ASN A 35 7.52 23.03 -22.34
CA ASN A 35 8.91 23.17 -21.88
C ASN A 35 9.87 23.04 -23.07
N PRO A 36 9.86 24.00 -24.01
CA PRO A 36 10.64 23.91 -25.26
C PRO A 36 12.15 23.84 -25.01
N ASP A 37 12.62 24.42 -23.90
CA ASP A 37 14.03 24.45 -23.52
C ASP A 37 14.48 23.23 -22.70
N GLY A 38 13.55 22.31 -22.38
CA GLY A 38 13.85 21.07 -21.65
C GLY A 38 14.40 21.31 -20.24
N VAL A 39 14.01 22.39 -19.58
CA VAL A 39 14.52 22.75 -18.26
C VAL A 39 13.95 21.81 -17.19
N LEU A 40 14.82 21.21 -16.40
CA LEU A 40 14.45 20.37 -15.26
C LEU A 40 14.60 21.15 -13.93
N PRO A 41 13.80 20.84 -12.90
CA PRO A 41 13.97 21.45 -11.58
C PRO A 41 15.37 21.23 -11.02
N GLN A 42 16.00 22.33 -10.59
CA GLN A 42 17.33 22.38 -9.96
C GLN A 42 17.18 22.64 -8.46
N THR A 43 18.08 22.10 -7.62
CA THR A 43 17.99 22.28 -6.15
C THR A 43 18.44 23.66 -5.68
N SER A 44 19.15 24.41 -6.52
CA SER A 44 19.52 25.80 -6.29
C SER A 44 19.42 26.57 -7.60
N TYR A 45 19.02 27.84 -7.52
CA TYR A 45 18.97 28.76 -8.65
C TYR A 45 19.29 30.19 -8.19
N GLN A 46 20.04 30.93 -9.00
CA GLN A 46 20.40 32.31 -8.70
C GLN A 46 19.33 33.27 -9.25
N MET A 47 18.65 34.00 -8.36
CA MET A 47 17.72 35.08 -8.69
C MET A 47 18.32 36.46 -8.36
N PRO A 48 17.76 37.57 -8.89
CA PRO A 48 18.16 38.92 -8.51
C PRO A 48 18.07 39.19 -7.00
N GLU A 49 17.10 38.57 -6.32
CA GLU A 49 16.85 38.70 -4.88
C GLU A 49 17.74 37.81 -4.01
N GLY A 50 18.47 36.85 -4.61
CA GLY A 50 19.34 35.92 -3.91
C GLY A 50 19.32 34.50 -4.47
N GLU A 51 20.06 33.59 -3.83
CA GLU A 51 20.01 32.16 -4.14
C GLU A 51 18.73 31.55 -3.54
N VAL A 52 17.92 30.89 -4.38
CA VAL A 52 16.74 30.13 -3.94
C VAL A 52 17.03 28.64 -4.04
N THR A 53 16.55 27.87 -3.06
CA THR A 53 16.79 26.43 -2.99
C THR A 53 15.51 25.63 -2.83
N ILE A 54 15.46 24.44 -3.43
CA ILE A 54 14.39 23.45 -3.21
C ILE A 54 14.98 22.11 -2.75
N PRO A 55 14.19 21.25 -2.07
CA PRO A 55 14.67 19.96 -1.60
C PRO A 55 15.14 19.04 -2.74
N LYS A 56 16.13 18.19 -2.43
CA LYS A 56 16.57 17.14 -3.34
C LYS A 56 15.52 16.03 -3.43
N PHE A 57 15.15 15.68 -4.65
CA PHE A 57 14.34 14.49 -4.91
C PHE A 57 15.22 13.22 -4.82
N TYR A 58 14.79 12.22 -4.04
CA TYR A 58 15.53 10.97 -3.87
C TYR A 58 15.11 9.92 -4.89
N ASN A 59 16.00 8.96 -5.17
CA ASN A 59 15.68 7.79 -6.00
C ASN A 59 14.76 6.76 -5.31
N THR A 60 14.46 6.95 -4.03
CA THR A 60 13.74 5.98 -3.20
C THR A 60 12.97 6.72 -2.13
N VAL A 61 11.66 6.53 -2.12
CA VAL A 61 10.80 6.82 -0.98
C VAL A 61 11.17 5.87 0.15
N LYS A 62 11.37 6.46 1.33
CA LYS A 62 11.61 5.74 2.58
C LYS A 62 10.43 5.96 3.52
N THR A 63 10.19 5.00 4.40
CA THR A 63 9.28 5.21 5.54
C THR A 63 9.96 6.07 6.60
N LEU A 64 9.18 6.65 7.53
CA LEU A 64 9.75 7.44 8.62
C LEU A 64 10.64 6.58 9.53
N GLY A 65 10.21 5.33 9.82
CA GLY A 65 10.99 4.40 10.65
C GLY A 65 12.29 3.91 10.03
N GLN A 66 12.52 4.15 8.72
CA GLN A 66 13.79 3.85 8.05
C GLN A 66 14.82 4.97 8.18
N VAL A 67 14.41 6.16 8.62
CA VAL A 67 15.27 7.34 8.70
C VAL A 67 15.35 7.93 10.11
N GLU A 68 14.34 7.70 10.95
CA GLU A 68 14.25 8.18 12.32
C GLU A 68 13.76 7.07 13.26
N ASP A 69 14.12 7.18 14.53
CA ASP A 69 13.62 6.28 15.58
C ASP A 69 12.19 6.69 15.98
N VAL A 70 11.20 5.92 15.50
CA VAL A 70 9.77 6.23 15.67
C VAL A 70 9.20 5.50 16.89
N ASP A 71 8.59 6.26 17.80
CA ASP A 71 8.03 5.68 19.02
C ASP A 71 6.75 4.87 18.79
N TYR A 72 5.84 5.36 17.95
CA TYR A 72 4.56 4.72 17.66
C TYR A 72 4.09 4.98 16.23
N PHE A 73 3.34 4.04 15.69
CA PHE A 73 2.76 4.15 14.35
C PHE A 73 1.24 4.20 14.41
N VAL A 74 0.64 5.19 13.73
CA VAL A 74 -0.81 5.27 13.52
C VAL A 74 -1.08 4.91 12.06
N PRO A 75 -1.74 3.79 11.73
CA PRO A 75 -1.94 3.33 10.36
C PRO A 75 -3.16 3.98 9.70
N GLY A 76 -3.29 3.83 8.38
CA GLY A 76 -4.45 4.28 7.59
C GLY A 76 -4.12 5.37 6.57
N CYS A 77 -4.87 5.39 5.46
CA CYS A 77 -4.75 6.35 4.37
C CYS A 77 -6.11 7.03 4.05
N PRO A 78 -6.61 7.92 4.93
CA PRO A 78 -6.03 8.35 6.21
C PRO A 78 -6.45 7.45 7.40
N PRO A 79 -5.81 7.60 8.57
CA PRO A 79 -6.32 7.04 9.82
C PRO A 79 -7.75 7.53 10.09
N GLN A 80 -8.63 6.66 10.62
CA GLN A 80 -10.01 7.03 10.91
C GLN A 80 -10.09 7.94 12.14
N ALA A 81 -10.99 8.92 12.14
CA ALA A 81 -11.11 9.90 13.22
C ALA A 81 -11.30 9.26 14.63
N PRO A 82 -12.13 8.20 14.80
CA PRO A 82 -12.23 7.50 16.07
C PRO A 82 -10.90 6.87 16.53
N GLN A 83 -10.08 6.38 15.59
CA GLN A 83 -8.78 5.81 15.91
C GLN A 83 -7.77 6.88 16.33
N ILE A 84 -7.81 8.06 15.68
CA ILE A 84 -6.98 9.20 16.08
C ILE A 84 -7.35 9.63 17.51
N TRP A 85 -8.64 9.70 17.82
CA TRP A 85 -9.11 10.04 19.17
C TRP A 85 -8.66 9.01 20.21
N ALA A 86 -8.82 7.71 19.92
CA ALA A 86 -8.37 6.64 20.81
C ALA A 86 -6.85 6.71 21.09
N VAL A 87 -6.04 7.10 20.11
CA VAL A 87 -4.60 7.30 20.29
C VAL A 87 -4.33 8.50 21.21
N ILE A 88 -5.04 9.61 21.04
CA ILE A 88 -4.92 10.79 21.91
C ILE A 88 -5.27 10.43 23.35
N GLU A 89 -6.38 9.71 23.57
CA GLU A 89 -6.79 9.24 24.90
C GLU A 89 -5.73 8.32 25.54
N ALA A 90 -5.15 7.39 24.77
CA ALA A 90 -4.09 6.52 25.24
C ALA A 90 -2.83 7.31 25.67
N ILE A 91 -2.46 8.35 24.90
CA ILE A 91 -1.35 9.25 25.24
C ILE A 91 -1.65 10.03 26.53
N LEU A 92 -2.81 10.67 26.61
CA LEU A 92 -3.20 11.48 27.78
C LEU A 92 -3.36 10.65 29.05
N GLY A 93 -3.83 9.40 28.91
CA GLY A 93 -3.99 8.46 30.02
C GLY A 93 -2.71 7.72 30.42
N GLY A 94 -1.60 7.89 29.68
CA GLY A 94 -0.35 7.14 29.92
C GLY A 94 -0.43 5.64 29.63
N ASN A 95 -1.47 5.20 28.90
CA ASN A 95 -1.76 3.80 28.59
C ASN A 95 -1.23 3.43 27.19
N LEU A 96 0.06 3.65 26.95
CA LEU A 96 0.68 3.31 25.68
C LEU A 96 1.30 1.92 25.71
N PRO A 97 1.20 1.15 24.61
CA PRO A 97 1.92 -0.12 24.47
C PRO A 97 3.44 0.12 24.40
N PRO A 98 4.26 -0.94 24.33
CA PRO A 98 5.70 -0.79 24.13
C PRO A 98 6.05 0.06 22.89
N LYS A 99 7.19 0.77 22.96
CA LYS A 99 7.75 1.53 21.84
C LYS A 99 7.87 0.67 20.57
N GLY A 100 7.60 1.27 19.42
CA GLY A 100 7.54 0.62 18.10
C GLY A 100 6.18 0.02 17.76
N SER A 101 5.21 0.08 18.68
CA SER A 101 3.88 -0.49 18.46
C SER A 101 3.03 0.33 17.49
N VAL A 102 2.10 -0.37 16.84
CA VAL A 102 1.01 0.24 16.08
C VAL A 102 -0.14 0.56 17.04
N VAL A 103 -0.58 1.81 17.07
CA VAL A 103 -1.66 2.32 17.93
C VAL A 103 -2.83 2.83 17.09
N GLY A 104 -4.04 2.85 17.65
CA GLY A 104 -5.24 3.23 16.89
C GLY A 104 -5.63 2.22 15.82
N ALA A 105 -5.38 0.93 16.09
CA ALA A 105 -5.73 -0.18 15.23
C ALA A 105 -5.82 -1.46 16.05
N THR A 106 -6.50 -2.48 15.52
CA THR A 106 -6.65 -3.76 16.22
C THR A 106 -5.40 -4.63 16.04
N ASP A 107 -5.28 -5.69 16.83
CA ASP A 107 -4.29 -6.75 16.68
C ASP A 107 -4.73 -7.85 15.71
N LYS A 108 -5.91 -7.69 15.10
CA LYS A 108 -6.52 -8.62 14.17
C LYS A 108 -6.50 -8.08 12.75
N THR A 109 -6.99 -8.89 11.82
CA THR A 109 -7.12 -8.50 10.43
C THR A 109 -8.43 -7.75 10.17
N VAL A 110 -8.54 -7.05 9.04
CA VAL A 110 -9.81 -6.44 8.60
C VAL A 110 -10.93 -7.46 8.49
N CYS A 111 -10.60 -8.74 8.25
CA CYS A 111 -11.59 -9.80 8.24
C CYS A 111 -12.38 -9.85 9.56
N ASP A 112 -11.79 -9.66 10.74
CA ASP A 112 -12.56 -9.70 12.00
C ASP A 112 -13.66 -8.63 12.11
N GLU A 113 -13.57 -7.56 11.34
CA GLU A 113 -14.57 -6.48 11.28
C GLU A 113 -15.53 -6.60 10.08
N CYS A 114 -15.17 -7.44 9.10
CA CYS A 114 -15.91 -7.60 7.86
C CYS A 114 -17.17 -8.46 8.06
N LYS A 115 -18.32 -7.93 7.64
CA LYS A 115 -19.63 -8.56 7.80
C LYS A 115 -19.98 -9.59 6.72
N HIS A 116 -19.19 -9.69 5.66
CA HIS A 116 -19.46 -10.66 4.60
C HIS A 116 -19.31 -12.09 5.12
N LYS A 117 -20.21 -12.97 4.69
CA LYS A 117 -20.18 -14.41 4.95
C LYS A 117 -19.00 -15.03 4.21
N ARG A 118 -18.26 -15.88 4.90
CA ARG A 118 -17.08 -16.58 4.35
C ARG A 118 -17.42 -18.05 4.21
N GLU A 119 -17.02 -18.60 3.09
CA GLU A 119 -17.10 -20.02 2.79
C GLU A 119 -15.69 -20.55 2.47
N GLU A 120 -15.60 -21.85 2.15
CA GLU A 120 -14.34 -22.44 1.72
C GLU A 120 -13.96 -21.87 0.33
N LYS A 121 -12.70 -21.43 0.21
CA LYS A 121 -12.28 -20.61 -0.94
C LYS A 121 -11.72 -21.49 -2.04
N HIS A 122 -12.52 -21.70 -3.09
CA HIS A 122 -12.08 -22.38 -4.31
C HIS A 122 -12.12 -21.41 -5.50
N VAL A 123 -11.05 -20.64 -5.68
CA VAL A 123 -10.98 -19.60 -6.72
C VAL A 123 -10.37 -20.15 -8.00
N LYS A 124 -11.20 -20.31 -9.03
CA LYS A 124 -10.80 -20.73 -10.39
C LYS A 124 -10.54 -19.57 -11.36
N LYS A 125 -10.84 -18.35 -10.92
CA LYS A 125 -10.77 -17.13 -11.71
C LYS A 125 -10.71 -15.91 -10.80
N PHE A 126 -9.82 -14.97 -11.11
CA PHE A 126 -9.79 -13.65 -10.51
C PHE A 126 -10.53 -12.63 -11.38
N TYR A 127 -11.25 -11.72 -10.73
CA TYR A 127 -11.94 -10.61 -11.36
C TYR A 127 -11.36 -9.30 -10.88
N ARG A 128 -11.21 -8.35 -11.82
CA ARG A 128 -11.05 -6.95 -11.48
C ARG A 128 -12.41 -6.37 -11.08
N PRO A 129 -12.45 -5.34 -10.20
CA PRO A 129 -13.72 -4.81 -9.69
C PRO A 129 -14.74 -4.35 -10.73
N HIS A 130 -14.31 -4.06 -11.97
CA HIS A 130 -15.21 -3.64 -13.06
C HIS A 130 -15.70 -4.79 -13.95
N GLU A 131 -15.25 -6.02 -13.72
CA GLU A 131 -15.57 -7.20 -14.54
C GLU A 131 -16.74 -8.00 -13.99
N ILE A 132 -17.15 -7.73 -12.76
CA ILE A 132 -18.20 -8.45 -12.05
C ILE A 132 -18.94 -7.49 -11.11
N ILE A 133 -20.24 -7.73 -10.92
CA ILE A 133 -21.03 -7.13 -9.84
C ILE A 133 -21.04 -8.16 -8.71
N PRO A 134 -20.37 -7.89 -7.57
CA PRO A 134 -20.30 -8.88 -6.49
C PRO A 134 -21.65 -9.05 -5.79
N ASP A 135 -21.89 -10.26 -5.31
CA ASP A 135 -22.90 -10.52 -4.31
C ASP A 135 -22.59 -9.71 -3.04
N PRO A 136 -23.56 -8.97 -2.48
CA PRO A 136 -23.34 -8.05 -1.37
C PRO A 136 -23.16 -8.73 -0.01
N GLU A 137 -23.49 -10.03 0.13
CA GLU A 137 -23.36 -10.75 1.39
C GLU A 137 -22.11 -11.63 1.45
N THR A 138 -21.67 -12.14 0.32
CA THR A 138 -20.58 -13.12 0.21
C THR A 138 -19.21 -12.43 0.24
N CYS A 139 -18.22 -13.05 0.86
CA CYS A 139 -16.85 -12.54 0.90
C CYS A 139 -16.34 -12.26 -0.53
N LEU A 140 -15.86 -11.03 -0.76
CA LEU A 140 -15.37 -10.63 -2.09
C LEU A 140 -14.22 -11.51 -2.59
N PHE A 141 -13.38 -12.00 -1.66
CA PHE A 141 -12.27 -12.88 -2.02
C PHE A 141 -12.75 -14.26 -2.49
N ASP A 142 -13.80 -14.79 -1.86
CA ASP A 142 -14.41 -16.07 -2.22
C ASP A 142 -15.08 -15.99 -3.60
N GLN A 143 -15.50 -14.77 -4.01
CA GLN A 143 -16.02 -14.45 -5.33
C GLN A 143 -14.93 -14.20 -6.39
N GLY A 144 -13.66 -14.41 -6.07
CA GLY A 144 -12.54 -14.17 -6.97
C GLY A 144 -12.12 -12.70 -7.10
N ILE A 145 -12.57 -11.80 -6.23
CA ILE A 145 -12.08 -10.41 -6.21
C ILE A 145 -10.98 -10.30 -5.16
N ILE A 146 -9.74 -10.04 -5.59
CA ILE A 146 -8.60 -9.93 -4.68
C ILE A 146 -8.85 -8.84 -3.64
N CYS A 147 -8.91 -9.26 -2.37
CA CYS A 147 -9.15 -8.42 -1.22
C CYS A 147 -8.00 -8.56 -0.24
N SER A 148 -7.35 -7.44 0.11
CA SER A 148 -6.21 -7.43 1.03
C SER A 148 -6.60 -7.66 2.50
N GLY A 149 -7.90 -7.79 2.80
CA GLY A 149 -8.45 -7.94 4.14
C GLY A 149 -7.69 -8.91 5.07
N PRO A 150 -7.39 -10.16 4.64
CA PRO A 150 -6.68 -11.13 5.49
C PRO A 150 -5.22 -10.79 5.76
N ALA A 151 -4.61 -9.90 4.97
CA ALA A 151 -3.23 -9.44 5.15
C ALA A 151 -3.15 -8.00 5.69
N THR A 152 -4.27 -7.44 6.14
CA THR A 152 -4.35 -6.03 6.57
C THR A 152 -4.86 -5.94 7.99
N ARG A 153 -4.22 -5.12 8.81
CA ARG A 153 -4.65 -4.81 10.17
C ARG A 153 -6.05 -4.19 10.20
N GLY A 154 -6.87 -4.60 11.17
CA GLY A 154 -8.18 -4.00 11.44
C GLY A 154 -8.09 -2.65 12.16
N GLY A 155 -9.24 -2.05 12.46
CA GLY A 155 -9.40 -0.73 13.08
C GLY A 155 -10.08 0.27 12.15
N CYS A 156 -10.16 -0.03 10.86
CA CYS A 156 -10.86 0.80 9.89
C CYS A 156 -12.37 0.54 9.84
N GLY A 157 -12.86 -0.53 10.47
CA GLY A 157 -14.27 -0.92 10.48
C GLY A 157 -14.72 -1.61 9.19
N ALA A 158 -13.79 -2.17 8.41
CA ALA A 158 -14.05 -2.81 7.12
C ALA A 158 -14.93 -1.95 6.16
N LEU A 159 -14.66 -0.65 6.09
CA LEU A 159 -15.48 0.30 5.31
C LEU A 159 -15.53 -0.02 3.82
N CYS A 160 -14.42 -0.45 3.20
CA CYS A 160 -14.42 -0.74 1.76
C CYS A 160 -15.32 -1.95 1.43
N PRO A 161 -15.15 -3.12 2.09
CA PRO A 161 -16.06 -4.25 1.86
C PRO A 161 -17.54 -3.89 2.10
N SER A 162 -17.84 -3.04 3.08
CA SER A 162 -19.22 -2.63 3.38
C SER A 162 -19.94 -1.91 2.23
N VAL A 163 -19.20 -1.43 1.23
CA VAL A 163 -19.73 -0.80 0.02
C VAL A 163 -19.39 -1.60 -1.25
N GLY A 164 -19.12 -2.91 -1.10
CA GLY A 164 -18.85 -3.81 -2.22
C GLY A 164 -17.46 -3.65 -2.85
N MET A 165 -16.54 -2.92 -2.21
CA MET A 165 -15.18 -2.73 -2.71
C MET A 165 -14.18 -3.58 -1.92
N PRO A 166 -13.21 -4.24 -2.57
CA PRO A 166 -12.19 -4.99 -1.84
C PRO A 166 -11.37 -4.07 -0.93
N CYS A 167 -10.99 -4.59 0.23
CA CYS A 167 -9.94 -3.95 1.04
C CYS A 167 -8.67 -3.85 0.20
N ARG A 168 -8.01 -2.69 0.23
CA ARG A 168 -6.80 -2.42 -0.56
C ARG A 168 -5.50 -2.43 0.25
N GLY A 169 -5.57 -2.63 1.57
CA GLY A 169 -4.37 -2.78 2.39
C GLY A 169 -3.87 -1.55 3.14
N CYS A 170 -4.58 -0.43 3.13
CA CYS A 170 -4.03 0.86 3.60
C CYS A 170 -3.76 0.99 5.12
N TYR A 171 -4.11 -0.03 5.92
CA TYR A 171 -3.81 -0.10 7.35
C TYR A 171 -2.53 -0.90 7.65
N GLY A 172 -1.88 -1.43 6.62
CA GLY A 172 -0.64 -2.18 6.74
C GLY A 172 -0.77 -3.56 7.34
N PRO A 173 0.35 -4.25 7.60
CA PRO A 173 0.35 -5.63 8.03
C PRO A 173 -0.25 -5.82 9.45
N PRO A 174 -0.92 -6.95 9.70
CA PRO A 174 -1.30 -7.36 11.04
C PRO A 174 -0.04 -7.69 11.89
N PRO A 175 -0.17 -7.87 13.21
CA PRO A 175 0.96 -8.30 14.05
C PRO A 175 1.64 -9.56 13.51
N ASN A 176 2.96 -9.65 13.71
CA ASN A 176 3.81 -10.77 13.27
C ASN A 176 3.91 -10.97 11.74
N VAL A 177 3.41 -10.02 10.94
CA VAL A 177 3.64 -9.97 9.50
C VAL A 177 4.61 -8.84 9.19
N ILE A 178 5.75 -9.19 8.59
CA ILE A 178 6.79 -8.23 8.18
C ILE A 178 6.40 -7.56 6.86
N ASP A 179 5.91 -8.35 5.92
CA ASP A 179 5.61 -7.93 4.56
C ASP A 179 4.15 -8.24 4.22
N GLN A 180 3.32 -7.19 4.18
CA GLN A 180 1.90 -7.31 3.82
C GLN A 180 1.70 -7.92 2.42
N GLY A 181 2.52 -7.53 1.45
CA GLY A 181 2.37 -7.99 0.08
C GLY A 181 2.69 -9.47 -0.06
N ALA A 182 3.74 -9.94 0.63
CA ALA A 182 4.05 -11.36 0.70
C ALA A 182 2.96 -12.16 1.44
N ALA A 183 2.41 -11.63 2.53
CA ALA A 183 1.30 -12.27 3.25
C ALA A 183 0.03 -12.35 2.38
N LEU A 184 -0.28 -11.29 1.62
CA LEU A 184 -1.41 -11.30 0.69
C LEU A 184 -1.18 -12.26 -0.48
N LEU A 185 0.04 -12.32 -1.01
CA LEU A 185 0.40 -13.29 -2.04
C LEU A 185 0.23 -14.72 -1.54
N SER A 186 0.66 -15.01 -0.31
CA SER A 186 0.45 -16.32 0.33
C SER A 186 -1.05 -16.64 0.48
N ALA A 187 -1.86 -15.65 0.88
CA ALA A 187 -3.31 -15.82 0.95
C ALA A 187 -3.92 -16.08 -0.43
N VAL A 188 -3.49 -15.37 -1.47
CA VAL A 188 -3.93 -15.62 -2.86
C VAL A 188 -3.54 -17.02 -3.32
N ALA A 189 -2.30 -17.44 -3.11
CA ALA A 189 -1.85 -18.78 -3.50
C ALA A 189 -2.63 -19.89 -2.79
N SER A 190 -3.06 -19.67 -1.53
CA SER A 190 -3.82 -20.65 -0.76
C SER A 190 -5.26 -20.88 -1.23
N VAL A 191 -5.80 -19.99 -2.05
CA VAL A 191 -7.21 -20.05 -2.51
C VAL A 191 -7.35 -20.40 -3.98
N VAL A 192 -6.23 -20.45 -4.71
CA VAL A 192 -6.22 -20.86 -6.11
C VAL A 192 -6.55 -22.34 -6.17
N ASP A 193 -7.71 -22.64 -6.75
CA ASP A 193 -8.22 -24.00 -6.92
C ASP A 193 -7.74 -24.53 -8.27
N ALA A 194 -6.58 -25.19 -8.27
CA ALA A 194 -5.92 -25.72 -9.45
C ALA A 194 -5.33 -27.10 -9.17
N ASP A 195 -5.56 -28.04 -10.10
CA ASP A 195 -5.03 -29.40 -10.00
C ASP A 195 -3.65 -29.56 -10.67
N THR A 196 -3.25 -28.60 -11.53
CA THR A 196 -1.96 -28.60 -12.23
C THR A 196 -1.25 -27.24 -12.16
N GLU A 197 0.06 -27.24 -12.41
CA GLU A 197 0.87 -26.03 -12.45
C GLU A 197 0.44 -25.08 -13.59
N GLU A 198 0.06 -25.63 -14.74
CA GLU A 198 -0.44 -24.85 -15.87
C GLU A 198 -1.76 -24.14 -15.55
N GLU A 199 -2.66 -24.82 -14.82
CA GLU A 199 -3.91 -24.22 -14.37
C GLU A 199 -3.66 -23.12 -13.33
N ALA A 200 -2.78 -23.37 -12.36
CA ALA A 200 -2.39 -22.38 -11.36
C ALA A 200 -1.77 -21.13 -12.04
N ALA A 201 -0.86 -21.34 -12.99
CA ALA A 201 -0.22 -20.27 -13.75
C ALA A 201 -1.24 -19.46 -14.57
N ARG A 202 -2.25 -20.14 -15.17
CA ARG A 202 -3.35 -19.47 -15.88
C ARG A 202 -4.16 -18.57 -14.96
N ILE A 203 -4.54 -19.07 -13.78
CA ILE A 203 -5.37 -18.33 -12.81
C ILE A 203 -4.60 -17.13 -12.26
N VAL A 204 -3.36 -17.34 -11.80
CA VAL A 204 -2.51 -16.26 -11.27
C VAL A 204 -2.15 -15.25 -12.36
N GLY A 205 -2.06 -15.67 -13.62
CA GLY A 205 -1.84 -14.80 -14.78
C GLY A 205 -2.93 -13.77 -15.03
N GLU A 206 -4.12 -13.91 -14.42
CA GLU A 206 -5.19 -12.90 -14.47
C GLU A 206 -4.86 -11.65 -13.62
N ILE A 207 -3.86 -11.72 -12.75
CA ILE A 207 -3.37 -10.59 -11.95
C ILE A 207 -2.45 -9.71 -12.81
N VAL A 208 -3.04 -8.76 -13.52
CA VAL A 208 -2.34 -7.91 -14.51
C VAL A 208 -1.27 -6.98 -13.92
N ASP A 209 -1.41 -6.57 -12.66
CA ASP A 209 -0.45 -5.70 -11.97
C ASP A 209 -0.17 -6.22 -10.55
N PRO A 210 0.77 -7.17 -10.41
CA PRO A 210 1.09 -7.74 -9.10
C PRO A 210 1.59 -6.68 -8.11
N VAL A 211 2.43 -5.73 -8.52
CA VAL A 211 2.97 -4.75 -7.58
C VAL A 211 1.88 -3.79 -7.10
N GLY A 212 1.05 -3.26 -8.00
CA GLY A 212 -0.06 -2.38 -7.63
C GLY A 212 -1.19 -3.10 -6.87
N THR A 213 -1.26 -4.43 -6.95
CA THR A 213 -2.20 -5.26 -6.19
C THR A 213 -1.68 -5.59 -4.79
N PHE A 214 -0.44 -6.07 -4.68
CA PHE A 214 0.13 -6.57 -3.41
C PHE A 214 0.84 -5.50 -2.59
N TYR A 215 1.38 -4.46 -3.22
CA TYR A 215 2.27 -3.48 -2.58
C TYR A 215 1.80 -2.03 -2.71
N ARG A 216 0.52 -1.81 -3.01
CA ARG A 216 -0.07 -0.48 -3.25
C ARG A 216 0.29 0.57 -2.20
N PHE A 217 0.34 0.16 -0.92
CA PHE A 217 0.62 1.03 0.22
C PHE A 217 1.95 0.72 0.91
N GLY A 218 2.54 -0.45 0.65
CA GLY A 218 3.65 -0.98 1.45
C GLY A 218 4.96 -1.18 0.71
N LEU A 219 5.09 -0.81 -0.57
CA LEU A 219 6.30 -1.10 -1.35
C LEU A 219 7.61 -0.61 -0.67
N PRO A 220 7.68 0.61 -0.08
CA PRO A 220 8.89 1.04 0.62
C PRO A 220 9.21 0.27 1.90
N ALA A 221 8.20 -0.22 2.62
CA ALA A 221 8.36 -1.00 3.84
C ALA A 221 8.58 -2.50 3.60
N SER A 222 8.24 -2.98 2.41
CA SER A 222 8.34 -4.40 2.05
C SER A 222 9.78 -4.88 2.04
N LEU A 223 9.96 -6.21 2.00
CA LEU A 223 11.29 -6.82 1.84
C LEU A 223 11.96 -6.44 0.52
N LEU A 224 11.18 -5.98 -0.47
CA LEU A 224 11.68 -5.57 -1.77
C LEU A 224 12.20 -4.12 -1.76
N HIS A 225 11.54 -3.22 -1.01
CA HIS A 225 11.75 -1.76 -0.93
C HIS A 225 11.62 -0.99 -2.26
N ARG A 226 12.21 -1.49 -3.35
CA ARG A 226 12.25 -0.88 -4.67
C ARG A 226 12.51 -1.91 -5.76
N ARG A 227 12.23 -1.54 -7.01
CA ARG A 227 12.76 -2.29 -8.16
C ARG A 227 14.29 -2.11 -8.22
N LYS A 228 15.00 -3.18 -8.56
CA LYS A 228 16.43 -3.12 -8.87
C LYS A 228 16.66 -2.16 -10.03
N LEU A 229 17.44 -1.11 -9.79
CA LEU A 229 17.86 -0.20 -10.85
C LEU A 229 18.91 -0.87 -11.73
N GLU A 230 18.81 -0.64 -13.02
CA GLU A 230 19.88 -1.00 -13.94
C GLU A 230 21.14 -0.21 -13.55
N LYS A 231 22.30 -0.87 -13.58
CA LYS A 231 23.56 -0.16 -13.38
C LYS A 231 23.72 0.79 -14.56
N VAL A 232 23.75 2.08 -14.28
CA VAL A 232 24.20 3.07 -15.26
C VAL A 232 25.67 2.73 -15.55
N SER A 233 25.94 2.21 -16.75
CA SER A 233 27.27 1.93 -17.27
C SER A 233 28.05 3.22 -17.49
#